data_AF-A0A6P2BAQ3-F1
#
_entry.id   AF-A0A6P2BAQ3-F1
#
_cell.length_a   1.000
_cell.length_b   1.000
_cell.length_c   1.000
_cell.angle_alpha   90.00
_cell.angle_beta   90.00
_cell.angle_gamma   90.00
#
_symmetry.space_group_name_H-M   'P 1'
#
loop_
_entity.id
_entity.type
_entity.pdbx_description
1 polymer ?
#
loop_
_entity_poly.entity_id
_entity_poly.type
_entity_poly.pdbx_seq_one_letter_code
_entity_poly.pdbx_strand_id
1 'polypeptide(L)' 'MKIHDVVALLEDVPEYGLKRGQVGAIVEEWDAGVYEVEFADTNGVAYAMVALRATQMMLLRWQPAEESA' A
#
# COMPACT_ATOMS: atom_id res chain seq x y z
N MET A 1 7.64 0.80 6.84
CA MET A 1 6.96 1.34 5.66
C MET A 1 7.57 2.68 5.37
N LYS A 2 7.81 2.99 4.10
CA LYS A 2 8.39 4.25 3.64
C LYS A 2 7.91 4.55 2.21
N ILE A 3 8.19 5.76 1.72
CA ILE A 3 7.92 6.14 0.32
C ILE A 3 8.55 5.10 -0.63
N HIS A 4 7.79 4.75 -1.67
CA HIS A 4 8.05 3.72 -2.68
C HIS A 4 7.94 2.26 -2.21
N ASP A 5 7.60 2.00 -0.95
CA ASP A 5 7.21 0.65 -0.55
C ASP A 5 5.88 0.27 -1.24
N VAL A 6 5.82 -0.96 -1.76
CA VAL A 6 4.59 -1.56 -2.28
C VAL A 6 3.89 -2.29 -1.16
N VAL A 7 2.59 -2.03 -1.00
CA VAL A 7 1.77 -2.53 0.10
C VAL A 7 0.51 -3.19 -0.41
N ALA A 8 -0.08 -4.07 0.39
CA ALA A 8 -1.42 -4.58 0.20
C ALA A 8 -2.36 -4.09 1.31
N LEU A 9 -3.57 -3.72 0.92
CA LEU A 9 -4.64 -3.34 1.84
C LEU A 9 -5.12 -4.55 2.65
N LEU A 10 -5.35 -4.37 3.96
CA LEU A 10 -5.77 -5.44 4.87
C LEU A 10 -7.28 -5.45 5.17
N GLU A 11 -8.03 -4.49 4.67
CA GLU A 11 -9.48 -4.37 4.85
C GLU A 11 -10.13 -3.77 3.60
N ASP A 12 -11.45 -3.83 3.50
CA ASP A 12 -12.16 -3.17 2.41
C ASP A 12 -12.25 -1.66 2.70
N VAL A 13 -12.10 -0.84 1.66
CA VAL A 13 -12.33 0.60 1.73
C VAL A 13 -13.30 0.97 0.59
N PRO A 14 -14.60 0.69 0.79
CA PRO A 14 -15.61 0.75 -0.27
C PRO A 14 -15.81 2.16 -0.84
N GLU A 15 -15.51 3.21 -0.08
CA GLU A 15 -15.59 4.62 -0.51
C GLU A 15 -14.72 4.91 -1.73
N TYR A 16 -13.63 4.15 -1.88
CA TYR A 16 -12.68 4.25 -3.00
C TYR A 16 -12.75 3.04 -3.94
N GLY A 17 -13.75 2.15 -3.76
CA GLY A 17 -13.86 0.91 -4.53
C GLY A 17 -12.73 -0.10 -4.28
N LEU A 18 -11.98 0.06 -3.18
CA LEU A 18 -10.85 -0.78 -2.82
C LEU A 18 -11.31 -1.96 -1.98
N LYS A 19 -10.68 -3.12 -2.19
CA LYS A 19 -10.90 -4.33 -1.41
C LYS A 19 -9.63 -4.77 -0.71
N ARG A 20 -9.77 -5.55 0.37
CA ARG A 20 -8.65 -6.25 1.00
C ARG A 20 -7.86 -7.01 -0.07
N GLY A 21 -6.54 -6.85 -0.04
CA GLY A 21 -5.60 -7.42 -0.99
C GLY A 21 -5.25 -6.51 -2.17
N GLN A 22 -5.91 -5.35 -2.34
CA GLN A 22 -5.54 -4.40 -3.38
C GLN A 22 -4.12 -3.89 -3.15
N VAL A 23 -3.34 -3.83 -4.23
CA VAL A 23 -1.93 -3.43 -4.22
C VAL A 23 -1.81 -1.93 -4.49
N GLY A 24 -1.03 -1.24 -3.68
CA GLY A 24 -0.73 0.18 -3.85
C GLY A 24 0.73 0.50 -3.52
N ALA A 25 1.14 1.73 -3.82
CA ALA A 25 2.48 2.23 -3.52
C ALA A 25 2.41 3.46 -2.61
N ILE A 26 3.26 3.52 -1.58
CA ILE A 26 3.35 4.69 -0.71
C ILE A 26 3.99 5.84 -1.49
N VAL A 27 3.31 6.97 -1.57
CA VAL A 27 3.79 8.18 -2.26
C VAL A 27 4.16 9.31 -1.29
N GLU A 28 3.60 9.32 -0.08
CA GLU A 28 3.88 10.34 0.94
C GLU A 28 3.66 9.79 2.37
N GLU A 29 4.34 10.37 3.37
CA GLU A 29 4.07 10.16 4.79
C GLU A 29 3.52 11.46 5.39
N TRP A 30 2.27 11.43 5.86
CA TRP A 30 1.61 12.61 6.41
C TRP A 30 1.96 12.83 7.88
N ASP A 31 2.02 11.75 8.64
CA ASP A 31 2.36 11.71 10.06
C ASP A 31 2.89 10.31 10.38
N ALA A 32 3.45 10.12 11.58
CA ALA A 32 4.00 8.84 12.01
C ALA A 32 2.96 7.71 11.87
N GLY A 33 3.22 6.81 10.92
CA GLY A 33 2.35 5.67 10.65
C GLY A 33 1.09 5.97 9.84
N VAL A 34 1.00 7.15 9.20
CA VAL A 34 -0.06 7.53 8.25
C VAL A 34 0.56 7.87 6.91
N TYR A 35 0.16 7.15 5.87
CA TYR A 35 0.78 7.20 4.55
C TYR A 35 -0.25 7.46 3.46
N GLU A 36 0.08 8.31 2.49
CA GLU A 36 -0.68 8.39 1.25
C GLU A 36 -0.29 7.21 0.36
N VAL A 37 -1.28 6.46 -0.09
CA VAL A 37 -1.09 5.30 -0.97
C VAL A 37 -1.79 5.54 -2.29
N GLU A 38 -1.02 5.46 -3.38
CA GLU A 38 -1.53 5.44 -4.74
C GLU A 38 -1.91 4.02 -5.15
N PHE A 39 -3.11 3.87 -5.68
CA PHE A 39 -3.58 2.65 -6.32
C PHE A 39 -3.75 2.90 -7.82
N ALA A 40 -3.06 2.10 -8.62
CA ALA A 40 -3.07 2.19 -10.07
C ALA A 40 -3.54 0.88 -10.71
N ASP A 41 -4.12 0.99 -11.91
CA ASP A 41 -4.50 -0.16 -12.72
C ASP A 41 -3.27 -0.84 -13.35
N THR A 42 -3.48 -1.89 -14.13
CA THR A 42 -2.37 -2.61 -14.81
C THR A 42 -1.68 -1.81 -15.91
N ASN A 43 -2.23 -0.66 -16.31
CA ASN A 43 -1.61 0.26 -17.26
C ASN A 43 -0.82 1.37 -16.55
N GLY A 44 -0.78 1.37 -15.22
CA GLY A 44 -0.13 2.41 -14.42
C GLY A 44 -0.96 3.67 -14.26
N VAL A 45 -2.27 3.63 -14.54
CA VAL A 45 -3.16 4.77 -14.35
C VAL A 45 -3.70 4.75 -12.92
N ALA A 46 -3.34 5.77 -12.14
CA ALA A 46 -3.86 5.96 -10.79
C ALA A 46 -5.39 6.17 -10.82
N TYR A 47 -6.11 5.43 -9.98
CA TYR A 47 -7.57 5.56 -9.81
C TYR A 47 -7.99 5.88 -8.38
N ALA A 48 -7.10 5.72 -7.39
CA ALA A 48 -7.32 6.17 -6.02
C ALA A 48 -6.02 6.63 -5.37
N MET A 49 -6.11 7.65 -4.53
CA MET A 49 -5.06 8.05 -3.58
C MET A 49 -5.73 8.16 -2.21
N VAL A 50 -5.23 7.41 -1.24
CA VAL A 50 -5.88 7.26 0.06
C VAL A 50 -4.86 7.34 1.18
N ALA A 51 -5.12 8.21 2.16
CA ALA A 51 -4.39 8.24 3.42
C ALA A 51 -4.78 7.03 4.29
N LEU A 52 -3.82 6.15 4.54
CA LEU A 52 -3.99 4.89 5.28
C LEU A 52 -3.05 4.82 6.48
N ARG A 53 -3.55 4.23 7.57
CA ARG A 53 -2.70 3.87 8.71
C ARG A 53 -1.87 2.65 8.38
N ALA A 54 -0.67 2.56 8.95
CA ALA A 54 0.20 1.39 8.83
C ALA A 54 -0.51 0.07 9.14
N THR A 55 -1.44 0.07 10.10
CA THR A 55 -2.23 -1.11 10.52
C THR A 55 -3.22 -1.60 9.48
N GLN A 56 -3.60 -0.77 8.51
CA GLN A 56 -4.52 -1.12 7.42
C GLN A 56 -3.78 -1.78 6.25
N MET A 57 -2.46 -1.97 6.37
CA MET A 57 -1.61 -2.34 5.24
C MET A 57 -0.58 -3.41 5.64
N MET A 58 -0.11 -4.15 4.64
CA MET A 58 1.00 -5.07 4.75
C MET A 58 2.04 -4.75 3.69
N LEU A 59 3.30 -4.61 4.11
CA LEU A 59 4.42 -4.45 3.19
C LEU A 59 4.61 -5.72 2.36
N LEU A 60 4.63 -5.58 1.03
CA LEU A 60 4.88 -6.69 0.13
C LEU A 60 6.38 -6.91 -0.07
N ARG A 61 6.78 -8.18 -0.06
CA ARG A 61 8.17 -8.62 -0.27
C ARG A 61 8.23 -9.47 -1.52
N TRP A 62 9.04 -9.06 -2.48
CA TRP A 62 9.20 -9.75 -3.77
C TRP A 62 10.27 -10.85 -3.74
N GLN A 63 11.22 -10.70 -2.82
CA GLN A 63 12.31 -11.64 -2.62
C GLN A 63 12.01 -12.51 -1.39
N PRO A 64 12.46 -13.78 -1.38
CA PRO A 64 12.49 -14.58 -0.16
C PRO A 64 13.20 -13.81 0.95
N ALA A 65 12.78 -14.00 2.20
CA ALA A 65 13.63 -13.60 3.31
C ALA A 65 14.96 -14.33 3.13
N GLU A 66 16.08 -13.62 3.09
CA GLU A 66 17.38 -14.28 3.13
C GLU A 66 17.37 -15.18 4.37
N GLU A 67 17.48 -16.49 4.15
CA GLU A 67 17.86 -17.39 5.24
C GLU A 67 19.22 -16.89 5.70
N SER A 68 19.22 -16.20 6.84
CA SER A 68 20.45 -15.82 7.51
C SER A 68 21.15 -17.13 7.85
N ALA A 69 22.24 -17.42 7.13
CA ALA A 69 23.13 -18.53 7.41
C ALA A 69 23.76 -18.40 8.81
#